data_AF-A0A1R2CXL5-F1
#
_entry.id   AF-A0A1R2CXL5-F1
#
_cell.length_a   1.000
_cell.length_b   1.000
_cell.length_c   1.000
_cell.angle_alpha   90.00
_cell.angle_beta   90.00
_cell.angle_gamma   90.00
#
_symmetry.space_group_name_H-M   'P 1'
#
loop_
_entity.id
_entity.type
_entity.pdbx_description
1 polymer ?
#
loop_
_entity_poly.entity_id
_entity_poly.type
_entity_poly.pdbx_seq_one_letter_code
_entity_poly.pdbx_strand_id
1 'polypeptide(L)'
;MKSIKLKPLFFPTDDILVVPPEILNQPTNFPEEKVKNKTLSSSNQLISILRSRRLKKQELRKNIVNDDEKETVKKLSEWKRNNSPKSPILRKFTFKRTFTLNNITNEQRSPTRTSNELEKIIPTRLNTLESLINAVHNILTAERFKKRVQDEEIKKISERNQDYERQVKDRIIRSSKEIRGLKDFIYDNTARLEELKKAKEDCDKAFEQECTNFSTIEAHELMLRDKEKGRKSIKPSEEKEYFIKKEKLRQAKYEIHKKHQEESDRLIETINNLNKTIEQAEYQRRISKNELKEYQEQIVMLYCRTLRDGKDLRSDGLRWIIKALWAMNEPIPFSAFPKFIDEESIQFLLDIAEKDVEIEMYERELEKLRTEAKNKRPSSAVPSARNLYRDVKQRLRDISQSSIGKPVFSPSYTEETEISGKSYFKLEPSIYTGISELRDKICKVHELVKEMINNEIKRVTESYQPNQSGEEDIGIMHIIRCLVGDKVREFNKYTRSSIFGNKTKVLIKF
;
A
#
# COMPACT_ATOMS: atom_id res chain seq x y z
N MET A 1 -2.73 -16.26 -26.38
CA MET A 1 -1.28 -16.19 -26.03
C MET A 1 -1.10 -16.35 -24.53
N LYS A 2 -0.18 -17.20 -24.06
CA LYS A 2 0.13 -17.30 -22.62
C LYS A 2 0.80 -16.00 -22.18
N SER A 3 0.25 -15.33 -21.18
CA SER A 3 0.85 -14.12 -20.61
C SER A 3 2.26 -14.44 -20.10
N ILE A 4 3.25 -13.93 -20.80
CA ILE A 4 4.63 -13.91 -20.35
C ILE A 4 4.63 -12.93 -19.18
N LYS A 5 4.63 -13.46 -17.94
CA LYS A 5 4.94 -12.64 -16.77
C LYS A 5 6.40 -12.26 -16.93
N LEU A 6 6.62 -11.01 -17.32
CA LEU A 6 7.95 -10.41 -17.36
C LEU A 6 8.53 -10.54 -15.95
N LYS A 7 9.68 -11.21 -15.85
CA LYS A 7 10.53 -11.09 -14.67
C LYS A 7 10.85 -9.60 -14.50
N PRO A 8 10.94 -9.05 -13.28
CA PRO A 8 11.59 -7.76 -13.11
C PRO A 8 12.99 -7.87 -13.74
N LEU A 9 13.22 -7.07 -14.78
CA LEU A 9 14.27 -7.20 -15.80
C LEU A 9 15.68 -6.85 -15.29
N PHE A 10 15.88 -6.77 -13.97
CA PHE A 10 16.92 -5.91 -13.40
C PHE A 10 17.89 -6.59 -12.45
N PHE A 11 17.73 -7.88 -12.14
CA PHE A 11 18.65 -8.59 -11.27
C PHE A 11 19.48 -9.61 -12.05
N PRO A 12 20.80 -9.68 -11.80
CA PRO A 12 21.60 -10.83 -12.19
C PRO A 12 20.90 -12.10 -11.66
N THR A 13 20.97 -13.20 -12.40
CA THR A 13 20.21 -14.43 -12.11
C THR A 13 20.50 -15.09 -10.76
N ASP A 14 21.57 -14.63 -10.08
CA ASP A 14 22.13 -15.26 -8.88
C ASP A 14 22.06 -14.37 -7.62
N ASP A 15 21.27 -13.29 -7.67
CA ASP A 15 21.16 -12.36 -6.53
C ASP A 15 20.33 -12.94 -5.39
N ILE A 16 20.81 -12.75 -4.15
CA ILE A 16 20.11 -13.19 -2.95
C ILE A 16 18.96 -12.22 -2.70
N LEU A 17 17.75 -12.75 -2.59
CA LEU A 17 16.54 -11.96 -2.32
C LEU A 17 16.15 -12.09 -0.86
N VAL A 18 16.17 -10.97 -0.14
CA VAL A 18 15.67 -10.87 1.23
C VAL A 18 14.15 -10.71 1.19
N VAL A 19 13.45 -11.72 1.66
CA VAL A 19 11.99 -11.74 1.74
C VAL A 19 11.52 -10.93 2.97
N PRO A 20 10.38 -10.21 2.91
CA PRO A 20 9.80 -9.57 4.09
C PRO A 20 9.59 -10.55 5.25
N PRO A 21 9.79 -10.13 6.51
CA PRO A 21 9.58 -10.99 7.67
C PRO A 21 8.14 -11.51 7.75
N GLU A 22 7.97 -12.75 8.23
CA GLU A 22 6.66 -13.41 8.31
C GLU A 22 5.64 -12.64 9.15
N ILE A 23 6.11 -11.81 10.08
CA ILE A 23 5.31 -10.92 10.93
C ILE A 23 4.42 -9.99 10.08
N LEU A 24 4.89 -9.56 8.90
CA LEU A 24 4.11 -8.73 7.98
C LEU A 24 3.05 -9.53 7.19
N ASN A 25 3.25 -10.83 7.04
CA ASN A 25 2.36 -11.71 6.29
C ASN A 25 1.21 -12.26 7.15
N GLN A 26 1.18 -11.99 8.45
CA GLN A 26 0.03 -12.36 9.27
C GLN A 26 -1.19 -11.60 8.77
N PRO A 27 -2.23 -12.29 8.26
CA PRO A 27 -3.44 -11.62 7.79
C PRO A 27 -4.03 -10.89 9.00
N THR A 28 -3.92 -9.57 9.03
CA THR A 28 -4.71 -8.76 9.93
C THR A 28 -6.16 -9.19 9.72
N ASN A 29 -6.84 -9.65 10.78
CA ASN A 29 -8.22 -10.19 10.83
C ASN A 29 -9.29 -9.26 10.18
N PHE A 30 -9.12 -8.95 8.91
CA PHE A 30 -10.16 -8.52 8.01
C PHE A 30 -10.71 -9.79 7.39
N PRO A 31 -12.04 -9.91 7.23
CA PRO A 31 -12.63 -11.04 6.51
C PRO A 31 -12.21 -10.92 5.04
N GLU A 32 -11.06 -11.46 4.70
CA GLU A 32 -10.69 -11.70 3.32
C GLU A 32 -11.61 -12.82 2.81
N GLU A 33 -12.49 -12.43 1.89
CA GLU A 33 -13.16 -13.30 0.94
C GLU A 33 -12.15 -14.36 0.48
N LYS A 34 -12.46 -15.65 0.63
CA LYS A 34 -11.64 -16.79 0.19
C LYS A 34 -11.47 -16.76 -1.34
N VAL A 35 -10.77 -15.77 -1.87
CA VAL A 35 -10.22 -15.81 -3.20
C VAL A 35 -9.10 -16.83 -3.11
N LYS A 36 -9.18 -17.87 -3.93
CA LYS A 36 -8.05 -18.78 -4.21
C LYS A 36 -6.93 -17.97 -4.88
N ASN A 37 -6.30 -17.09 -4.13
CA ASN A 37 -5.08 -16.42 -4.50
C ASN A 37 -3.99 -17.48 -4.40
N LYS A 38 -3.66 -18.07 -5.54
CA LYS A 38 -2.34 -18.64 -5.76
C LYS A 38 -1.35 -17.55 -5.38
N THR A 39 -0.69 -17.73 -4.25
CA THR A 39 0.57 -17.04 -3.95
C THR A 39 1.44 -17.15 -5.19
N LEU A 40 1.78 -15.99 -5.74
CA LEU A 40 2.83 -15.86 -6.73
C LEU A 40 4.12 -16.31 -6.03
N SER A 41 4.69 -17.42 -6.51
CA SER A 41 5.91 -18.05 -6.01
C SER A 41 5.73 -18.99 -4.81
N SER A 42 5.32 -20.23 -5.07
CA SER A 42 5.90 -21.34 -4.31
C SER A 42 7.21 -21.72 -5.02
N SER A 43 8.31 -21.78 -4.27
CA SER A 43 9.61 -22.27 -4.72
C SER A 43 9.51 -23.61 -5.48
N ASN A 44 8.52 -24.44 -5.12
CA ASN A 44 8.21 -25.71 -5.77
C ASN A 44 7.70 -25.57 -7.22
N GLN A 45 6.94 -24.52 -7.57
CA GLN A 45 6.59 -24.25 -8.97
C GLN A 45 7.79 -23.76 -9.78
N LEU A 46 8.68 -22.97 -9.17
CA LEU A 46 9.94 -22.52 -9.77
C LEU A 46 10.89 -23.69 -10.07
N ILE A 47 11.01 -24.65 -9.14
CA ILE A 47 11.80 -25.88 -9.34
C ILE A 47 11.21 -26.76 -10.46
N SER A 48 9.88 -26.81 -10.59
CA SER A 48 9.21 -27.58 -11.66
C SER A 48 9.38 -26.95 -13.06
N ILE A 49 9.56 -25.63 -13.15
CA ILE A 49 9.80 -24.90 -14.39
C ILE A 49 11.29 -24.95 -14.80
N LEU A 50 12.21 -24.99 -13.82
CA LEU A 50 13.66 -25.10 -14.05
C LEU A 50 14.12 -26.52 -14.42
N ARG A 51 13.37 -27.56 -14.02
CA ARG A 51 13.63 -28.94 -14.47
C ARG A 51 12.85 -29.23 -15.74
N SER A 52 13.45 -28.93 -16.90
CA SER A 52 13.01 -29.18 -18.28
C SER A 52 12.47 -30.60 -18.56
N ARG A 53 11.32 -30.99 -18.00
CA ARG A 53 10.62 -32.23 -18.35
C ARG A 53 9.69 -31.95 -19.53
N ARG A 54 10.05 -32.51 -20.69
CA ARG A 54 9.23 -32.58 -21.91
C ARG A 54 7.81 -33.02 -21.56
N LEU A 55 6.85 -32.10 -21.61
CA LEU A 55 5.43 -32.41 -21.49
C LEU A 55 4.87 -32.77 -22.86
N LYS A 56 4.32 -33.99 -22.93
CA LYS A 56 3.58 -34.54 -24.07
C LYS A 56 2.43 -33.60 -24.46
N LYS A 57 2.22 -33.46 -25.77
CA LYS A 57 1.08 -32.74 -26.38
C LYS A 57 -0.23 -33.33 -25.84
N GLN A 58 -1.03 -32.49 -25.19
CA GLN A 58 -2.42 -32.78 -24.87
C GLN A 58 -3.26 -31.83 -25.74
N GLU A 59 -3.95 -32.39 -26.74
CA GLU A 59 -4.92 -31.67 -27.57
C GLU A 59 -6.14 -31.34 -26.74
N LEU A 60 -6.40 -30.05 -26.48
CA LEU A 60 -7.69 -29.58 -25.99
C LEU A 60 -7.99 -28.15 -26.49
N ARG A 61 -9.11 -28.07 -27.23
CA ARG A 61 -10.01 -26.92 -27.50
C ARG A 61 -9.45 -25.73 -28.30
N LYS A 62 -9.68 -25.77 -29.62
CA LYS A 62 -9.35 -24.73 -30.62
C LYS A 62 -10.33 -23.56 -30.74
N ASN A 63 -11.45 -23.50 -30.02
CA ASN A 63 -12.51 -22.55 -30.36
C ASN A 63 -12.46 -21.17 -29.66
N ILE A 64 -11.68 -20.99 -28.59
CA ILE A 64 -11.60 -19.70 -27.85
C ILE A 64 -10.37 -18.87 -28.26
N VAL A 65 -9.35 -19.48 -28.85
CA VAL A 65 -8.09 -18.80 -29.24
C VAL A 65 -8.26 -17.94 -30.50
N ASN A 66 -9.27 -18.22 -31.33
CA ASN A 66 -9.48 -17.51 -32.59
C ASN A 66 -9.93 -16.04 -32.42
N ASP A 67 -10.59 -15.67 -31.32
CA ASP A 67 -11.03 -14.29 -31.11
C ASP A 67 -9.89 -13.40 -30.59
N ASP A 68 -9.03 -13.92 -29.72
CA ASP A 68 -7.81 -13.23 -29.28
C ASP A 68 -6.82 -13.00 -30.44
N GLU A 69 -6.70 -13.97 -31.36
CA GLU A 69 -5.88 -13.83 -32.58
C GLU A 69 -6.50 -12.83 -33.57
N LYS A 70 -7.83 -12.83 -33.75
CA LYS A 70 -8.50 -11.82 -34.58
C LYS A 70 -8.35 -10.41 -34.02
N GLU A 71 -8.42 -10.24 -32.69
CA GLU A 71 -8.29 -8.92 -32.05
C GLU A 71 -6.86 -8.38 -32.12
N THR A 72 -5.85 -9.26 -31.99
CA THR A 72 -4.43 -8.87 -32.14
C THR A 72 -4.07 -8.52 -33.58
N VAL A 73 -4.62 -9.24 -34.57
CA VAL A 73 -4.46 -8.91 -36.00
C VAL A 73 -5.17 -7.60 -36.35
N LYS A 74 -6.35 -7.32 -35.77
CA LYS A 74 -7.06 -6.04 -35.95
C LYS A 74 -6.26 -4.86 -35.39
N LYS A 75 -5.69 -4.99 -34.18
CA LYS A 75 -4.81 -3.97 -33.56
C LYS A 75 -3.55 -3.69 -34.39
N LEU A 76 -2.95 -4.71 -34.99
CA LEU A 76 -1.80 -4.54 -35.91
C LEU A 76 -2.18 -3.83 -37.21
N SER A 77 -3.40 -4.08 -37.72
CA SER A 77 -3.90 -3.42 -38.94
C SER A 77 -4.28 -1.95 -38.73
N GLU A 78 -4.75 -1.59 -37.53
CA GLU A 78 -5.05 -0.21 -37.14
C GLU A 78 -3.77 0.60 -36.86
N TRP A 79 -2.73 -0.05 -36.32
CA TRP A 79 -1.43 0.60 -36.09
C TRP A 79 -0.75 1.06 -37.39
N LYS A 80 -1.02 0.39 -38.52
CA LYS A 80 -0.42 0.72 -39.83
C LYS A 80 -1.13 1.88 -40.56
N ARG A 81 -2.31 2.33 -40.11
CA ARG A 81 -3.09 3.38 -40.78
C ARG A 81 -3.05 4.74 -40.10
N ASN A 82 -2.63 4.82 -38.84
CA ASN A 82 -2.50 6.10 -38.13
C ASN A 82 -1.05 6.58 -38.12
N ASN A 83 -0.62 7.16 -39.24
CA ASN A 83 0.50 8.10 -39.27
C ASN A 83 0.06 9.42 -38.60
N SER A 84 0.01 9.44 -37.26
CA SER A 84 -0.06 10.67 -36.50
C SER A 84 1.35 11.28 -36.37
N PRO A 85 1.47 12.62 -36.33
CA PRO A 85 2.76 13.29 -36.27
C PRO A 85 3.51 12.91 -35.00
N LYS A 86 4.82 12.70 -35.17
CA LYS A 86 5.85 12.46 -34.15
C LYS A 86 5.44 13.01 -32.77
N SER A 87 5.08 12.12 -31.86
CA SER A 87 5.04 12.45 -30.44
C SER A 87 6.41 12.97 -30.00
N PRO A 88 6.48 13.99 -29.13
CA PRO A 88 7.77 14.52 -28.69
C PRO A 88 8.51 13.38 -28.02
N ILE A 89 9.64 13.03 -28.61
CA ILE A 89 10.66 12.12 -28.09
C ILE A 89 10.70 12.26 -26.58
N LEU A 90 10.24 11.22 -25.87
CA LEU A 90 10.50 11.02 -24.46
C LEU A 90 12.00 11.21 -24.29
N ARG A 91 12.41 12.39 -23.79
CA ARG A 91 13.78 12.62 -23.36
C ARG A 91 14.02 11.58 -22.30
N LYS A 92 14.75 10.52 -22.66
CA LYS A 92 15.37 9.61 -21.70
C LYS A 92 16.17 10.51 -20.75
N PHE A 93 15.63 10.78 -19.57
CA PHE A 93 16.39 11.37 -18.48
C PHE A 93 17.34 10.28 -17.98
N THR A 94 18.40 10.04 -18.75
CA THR A 94 19.59 9.43 -18.21
C THR A 94 20.21 10.47 -17.28
N PHE A 95 19.98 10.31 -15.98
CA PHE A 95 20.87 10.93 -15.00
C PHE A 95 22.25 10.35 -15.28
N LYS A 96 23.09 11.11 -15.99
CA LYS A 96 24.50 10.75 -16.20
C LYS A 96 25.11 10.51 -14.82
N ARG A 97 25.53 9.27 -14.64
CA ARG A 97 26.28 8.77 -13.50
C ARG A 97 27.72 9.24 -13.66
N THR A 98 28.03 10.46 -13.26
CA THR A 98 29.41 10.97 -13.14
C THR A 98 29.47 12.00 -12.02
N PHE A 99 29.54 11.53 -10.79
CA PHE A 99 30.21 12.28 -9.71
C PHE A 99 31.59 11.65 -9.51
N THR A 100 32.44 11.77 -10.53
CA THR A 100 33.88 11.80 -10.30
C THR A 100 34.26 13.26 -10.11
N LEU A 101 34.99 13.55 -9.03
CA LEU A 101 35.34 14.90 -8.54
C LEU A 101 36.08 15.82 -9.53
N ASN A 102 36.37 15.37 -10.76
CA ASN A 102 37.29 16.06 -11.68
C ASN A 102 36.65 16.78 -12.88
N ASN A 103 35.31 16.80 -13.03
CA ASN A 103 34.66 17.43 -14.21
C ASN A 103 33.80 18.68 -13.89
N ILE A 104 34.03 19.37 -12.78
CA ILE A 104 33.27 20.60 -12.42
C ILE A 104 33.79 21.87 -13.13
N THR A 105 34.82 21.80 -13.95
CA THR A 105 35.31 22.95 -14.74
C THR A 105 35.02 22.78 -16.22
N ASN A 106 33.77 22.99 -16.64
CA ASN A 106 33.37 23.49 -17.96
C ASN A 106 31.95 23.02 -18.28
N GLU A 107 30.96 23.85 -17.99
CA GLU A 107 29.77 24.08 -18.84
C GLU A 107 28.73 24.88 -18.04
N GLN A 108 29.04 26.14 -17.73
CA GLN A 108 28.01 27.18 -17.66
C GLN A 108 28.66 28.54 -17.96
N ARG A 109 28.42 29.02 -19.18
CA ARG A 109 28.73 30.39 -19.60
C ARG A 109 27.73 31.35 -18.96
N SER A 110 28.20 32.17 -18.00
CA SER A 110 28.05 33.65 -17.91
C SER A 110 28.08 34.14 -16.44
N PRO A 111 28.47 35.40 -16.15
CA PRO A 111 29.47 36.24 -16.79
C PRO A 111 30.75 36.36 -15.93
N THR A 112 31.86 36.56 -16.63
CA THR A 112 33.18 36.92 -16.15
C THR A 112 33.15 38.12 -15.18
N ARG A 113 33.35 37.86 -13.88
CA ARG A 113 34.15 38.68 -12.94
C ARG A 113 34.03 38.09 -11.54
N THR A 114 35.11 37.45 -11.06
CA THR A 114 35.59 37.35 -9.65
C THR A 114 36.27 36.01 -9.32
N SER A 115 36.09 34.94 -10.10
CA SER A 115 36.69 33.63 -9.76
C SER A 115 38.19 33.48 -10.09
N ASN A 116 38.77 34.34 -10.94
CA ASN A 116 40.19 34.28 -11.29
C ASN A 116 41.13 35.03 -10.33
N GLU A 117 40.62 35.62 -9.23
CA GLU A 117 41.48 36.26 -8.21
C GLU A 117 41.86 35.33 -7.06
N LEU A 118 41.24 34.16 -6.91
CA LEU A 118 41.55 33.20 -5.84
C LEU A 118 42.75 32.29 -6.14
N GLU A 119 43.14 32.14 -7.41
CA GLU A 119 44.25 31.25 -7.81
C GLU A 119 45.62 31.96 -7.89
N LYS A 120 45.69 33.25 -7.54
CA LYS A 120 46.95 34.00 -7.43
C LYS A 120 47.20 34.52 -6.01
N ILE A 121 46.94 33.70 -4.99
CA ILE A 121 47.58 33.91 -3.69
C ILE A 121 48.98 33.29 -3.79
N ILE A 122 49.88 34.04 -4.41
CA ILE A 122 51.33 33.87 -4.27
C ILE A 122 51.62 33.93 -2.76
N PRO A 123 52.48 33.08 -2.19
CA PRO A 123 52.82 33.14 -0.78
C PRO A 123 53.65 34.40 -0.53
N THR A 124 52.98 35.53 -0.31
CA THR A 124 53.58 36.66 0.38
C THR A 124 53.91 36.16 1.78
N ARG A 125 55.21 36.10 2.08
CA ARG A 125 55.80 35.64 3.33
C ARG A 125 54.85 35.88 4.52
N LEU A 126 54.22 34.81 5.01
CA LEU A 126 53.36 34.79 6.19
C LEU A 126 54.22 35.05 7.43
N ASN A 127 54.71 36.29 7.58
CA ASN A 127 55.67 36.64 8.62
C ASN A 127 55.02 36.93 9.98
N THR A 128 53.68 36.87 10.07
CA THR A 128 52.96 37.10 11.33
C THR A 128 51.98 35.96 11.61
N LEU A 129 51.93 35.54 12.88
CA LEU A 129 50.99 34.54 13.40
C LEU A 129 49.54 34.88 13.04
N GLU A 130 49.18 36.16 13.04
CA GLU A 130 47.86 36.66 12.64
C GLU A 130 47.50 36.33 11.18
N SER A 131 48.46 36.39 10.26
CA SER A 131 48.20 36.07 8.86
C SER A 131 47.92 34.57 8.65
N LEU A 132 48.62 33.71 9.40
CA LEU A 132 48.36 32.28 9.42
C LEU A 132 46.99 31.95 10.06
N ILE A 133 46.64 32.61 11.17
CA ILE A 133 45.32 32.47 11.82
C ILE A 133 44.21 32.88 10.85
N ASN A 134 44.36 34.01 10.16
CA ASN A 134 43.39 34.49 9.17
C ASN A 134 43.26 33.53 7.98
N ALA A 135 44.37 32.97 7.47
CA ALA A 135 44.35 31.99 6.40
C ALA A 135 43.60 30.70 6.82
N VAL A 136 43.89 30.16 8.00
CA VAL A 136 43.18 28.99 8.54
C VAL A 136 41.69 29.30 8.76
N HIS A 137 41.36 30.48 9.26
CA HIS A 137 39.97 30.92 9.42
C HIS A 137 39.24 30.99 8.08
N ASN A 138 39.88 31.54 7.04
CA ASN A 138 39.30 31.63 5.69
C ASN A 138 39.10 30.26 5.04
N ILE A 139 40.03 29.32 5.24
CA ILE A 139 39.88 27.93 4.77
C ILE A 139 38.68 27.28 5.48
N LEU A 140 38.59 27.41 6.81
CA LEU A 140 37.48 26.87 7.60
C LEU A 140 36.12 27.49 7.22
N THR A 141 36.06 28.79 6.94
CA THR A 141 34.80 29.44 6.51
C THR A 141 34.41 29.00 5.09
N ALA A 142 35.38 28.87 4.18
CA ALA A 142 35.15 28.34 2.83
C ALA A 142 34.65 26.88 2.85
N GLU A 143 35.24 26.01 3.67
CA GLU A 143 34.78 24.63 3.85
C GLU A 143 33.37 24.56 4.45
N ARG A 144 33.09 25.36 5.49
CA ARG A 144 31.75 25.46 6.08
C ARG A 144 30.72 25.93 5.06
N PHE A 145 31.08 26.89 4.21
CA PHE A 145 30.22 27.38 3.15
C PHE A 145 29.95 26.29 2.10
N LYS A 146 31.00 25.61 1.61
CA LYS A 146 30.88 24.48 0.68
C LYS A 146 29.97 23.38 1.22
N LYS A 147 30.13 23.03 2.51
CA LYS A 147 29.29 22.05 3.19
C LYS A 147 27.82 22.51 3.27
N ARG A 148 27.56 23.77 3.60
CA ARG A 148 26.18 24.32 3.62
C ARG A 148 25.52 24.25 2.24
N VAL A 149 26.26 24.60 1.18
CA VAL A 149 25.75 24.53 -0.19
C VAL A 149 25.41 23.09 -0.58
N GLN A 150 26.26 22.13 -0.23
CA GLN A 150 25.99 20.69 -0.45
C GLN A 150 24.79 20.21 0.35
N ASP A 151 24.68 20.58 1.63
CA ASP A 151 23.55 20.22 2.50
C ASP A 151 22.23 20.80 1.96
N GLU A 152 22.24 22.04 1.44
CA GLU A 152 21.08 22.66 0.78
C GLU A 152 20.69 21.96 -0.52
N GLU A 153 21.65 21.54 -1.33
CA GLU A 153 21.39 20.78 -2.55
C GLU A 153 20.78 19.40 -2.24
N ILE A 154 21.35 18.68 -1.26
CA ILE A 154 20.81 17.40 -0.77
C ILE A 154 19.39 17.60 -0.25
N LYS A 155 19.13 18.68 0.50
CA LYS A 155 17.79 19.03 0.99
C LYS A 155 16.81 19.24 -0.16
N LYS A 156 17.17 20.01 -1.19
CA LYS A 156 16.33 20.23 -2.39
C LYS A 156 16.04 18.93 -3.13
N ILE A 157 17.02 18.04 -3.26
CA ILE A 157 16.83 16.71 -3.87
C ILE A 157 15.88 15.87 -3.02
N SER A 158 16.04 15.90 -1.70
CA SER A 158 15.18 15.18 -0.77
C SER A 158 13.73 15.66 -0.86
N GLU A 159 13.50 16.97 -0.84
CA GLU A 159 12.16 17.56 -0.99
C GLU A 159 11.50 17.14 -2.31
N ARG A 160 12.22 17.21 -3.44
CA ARG A 160 11.70 16.75 -4.75
C ARG A 160 11.35 15.26 -4.75
N ASN A 161 12.19 14.42 -4.14
CA ASN A 161 11.92 12.98 -4.07
C ASN A 161 10.73 12.67 -3.16
N GLN A 162 10.57 13.39 -2.04
CA GLN A 162 9.41 13.27 -1.17
C GLN A 162 8.13 13.74 -1.87
N ASP A 163 8.19 14.82 -2.66
CA ASP A 163 7.05 15.26 -3.49
C ASP A 163 6.66 14.23 -4.53
N TYR A 164 7.65 13.66 -5.22
CA TYR A 164 7.41 12.60 -6.20
C TYR A 164 6.83 11.35 -5.53
N GLU A 165 7.37 10.93 -4.39
CA GLU A 165 6.85 9.82 -3.59
C GLU A 165 5.38 10.04 -3.21
N ARG A 166 5.04 11.24 -2.71
CA ARG A 166 3.66 11.61 -2.37
C ARG A 166 2.75 11.51 -3.58
N GLN A 167 3.15 12.09 -4.71
CA GLN A 167 2.35 12.06 -5.94
C GLN A 167 2.09 10.63 -6.43
N VAL A 168 3.09 9.76 -6.40
CA VAL A 168 2.93 8.36 -6.81
C VAL A 168 2.02 7.61 -5.83
N LYS A 169 2.19 7.80 -4.51
CA LYS A 169 1.31 7.21 -3.49
C LYS A 169 -0.14 7.66 -3.66
N ASP A 170 -0.38 8.94 -3.94
CA ASP A 170 -1.73 9.45 -4.20
C ASP A 170 -2.36 8.83 -5.45
N ARG A 171 -1.55 8.53 -6.49
CA ARG A 171 -2.02 7.79 -7.68
C ARG A 171 -2.34 6.33 -7.36
N ILE A 172 -1.52 5.66 -6.55
CA ILE A 172 -1.77 4.29 -6.07
C ILE A 172 -3.09 4.23 -5.29
N ILE A 173 -3.31 5.18 -4.36
CA ILE A 173 -4.53 5.24 -3.54
C ILE A 173 -5.75 5.50 -4.42
N ARG A 174 -5.68 6.46 -5.35
CA ARG A 174 -6.77 6.76 -6.29
C ARG A 174 -7.13 5.57 -7.17
N SER A 175 -6.14 4.93 -7.79
CA SER A 175 -6.35 3.74 -8.64
C SER A 175 -6.94 2.58 -7.84
N SER A 176 -6.47 2.38 -6.60
CA SER A 176 -7.01 1.35 -5.70
C SER A 176 -8.47 1.61 -5.33
N LYS A 177 -8.84 2.88 -5.09
CA LYS A 177 -10.22 3.28 -4.81
C LYS A 177 -11.12 3.09 -6.03
N GLU A 178 -10.65 3.44 -7.21
CA GLU A 178 -11.36 3.23 -8.47
C GLU A 178 -11.61 1.74 -8.76
N ILE A 179 -10.59 0.89 -8.60
CA ILE A 179 -10.73 -0.56 -8.76
C ILE A 179 -11.78 -1.14 -7.81
N ARG A 180 -11.84 -0.63 -6.57
CA ARG A 180 -12.86 -1.02 -5.58
C ARG A 180 -14.24 -0.57 -6.02
N GLY A 181 -14.41 0.71 -6.37
CA GLY A 181 -15.68 1.24 -6.85
C GLY A 181 -16.21 0.51 -8.10
N LEU A 182 -15.32 0.16 -9.04
CA LEU A 182 -15.68 -0.66 -10.20
C LEU A 182 -16.04 -2.10 -9.81
N LYS A 183 -15.37 -2.70 -8.80
CA LYS A 183 -15.74 -4.03 -8.30
C LYS A 183 -17.16 -4.02 -7.73
N ASP A 184 -17.48 -3.01 -6.91
CA ASP A 184 -18.78 -2.87 -6.27
C ASP A 184 -19.87 -2.59 -7.33
N PHE A 185 -19.60 -1.69 -8.28
CA PHE A 185 -20.49 -1.43 -9.41
C PHE A 185 -20.77 -2.68 -10.26
N ILE A 186 -19.74 -3.49 -10.57
CA ILE A 186 -19.92 -4.75 -11.31
C ILE A 186 -20.79 -5.72 -10.51
N TYR A 187 -20.57 -5.83 -9.19
CA TYR A 187 -21.33 -6.70 -8.32
C TYR A 187 -22.83 -6.34 -8.33
N ASP A 188 -23.15 -5.06 -8.12
CA ASP A 188 -24.53 -4.57 -8.09
C ASP A 188 -25.25 -4.78 -9.43
N ASN A 189 -24.57 -4.48 -10.54
CA ASN A 189 -25.16 -4.69 -11.88
C ASN A 189 -25.29 -6.18 -12.23
N THR A 190 -24.41 -7.04 -11.73
CA THR A 190 -24.54 -8.50 -11.91
C THR A 190 -25.74 -9.04 -11.14
N ALA A 191 -26.01 -8.54 -9.94
CA ALA A 191 -27.22 -8.89 -9.18
C ALA A 191 -28.49 -8.46 -9.94
N ARG A 192 -28.52 -7.21 -10.42
CA ARG A 192 -29.64 -6.69 -11.23
C ARG A 192 -29.84 -7.47 -12.54
N LEU A 193 -28.77 -7.91 -13.18
CA LEU A 193 -28.83 -8.74 -14.38
C LEU A 193 -29.53 -10.08 -14.09
N GLU A 194 -29.24 -10.68 -12.95
CA GLU A 194 -29.86 -11.94 -12.55
C GLU A 194 -31.35 -11.77 -12.22
N GLU A 195 -31.72 -10.65 -11.58
CA GLU A 195 -33.13 -10.28 -11.38
C GLU A 195 -33.89 -10.12 -12.71
N LEU A 196 -33.28 -9.46 -13.71
CA LEU A 196 -33.90 -9.30 -15.03
C LEU A 196 -34.04 -10.62 -15.79
N LYS A 197 -33.06 -11.53 -15.68
CA LYS A 197 -33.17 -12.87 -16.27
C LYS A 197 -34.30 -13.66 -15.64
N LYS A 198 -34.45 -13.59 -14.31
CA LYS A 198 -35.55 -14.22 -13.60
C LYS A 198 -36.90 -13.62 -14.01
N ALA A 199 -37.00 -12.29 -14.09
CA ALA A 199 -38.21 -11.62 -14.55
C ALA A 199 -38.61 -12.05 -15.98
N LYS A 200 -37.62 -12.25 -16.86
CA LYS A 200 -37.85 -12.81 -18.20
C LYS A 200 -38.40 -14.24 -18.13
N GLU A 201 -37.79 -15.11 -17.33
CA GLU A 201 -38.25 -16.48 -17.16
C GLU A 201 -39.69 -16.54 -16.58
N ASP A 202 -40.01 -15.66 -15.64
CA ASP A 202 -41.35 -15.54 -15.06
C ASP A 202 -42.38 -15.02 -16.09
N CYS A 203 -41.98 -14.08 -16.97
CA CYS A 203 -42.80 -13.61 -18.10
C CYS A 203 -43.09 -14.74 -19.10
N ASP A 204 -42.07 -15.54 -19.45
CA ASP A 204 -42.23 -16.70 -20.33
C ASP A 204 -43.19 -17.75 -19.72
N LYS A 205 -43.05 -18.05 -18.43
CA LYS A 205 -43.97 -18.96 -17.70
C LYS A 205 -45.40 -18.43 -17.64
N ALA A 206 -45.58 -17.13 -17.40
CA ALA A 206 -46.91 -16.51 -17.36
C ALA A 206 -47.59 -16.62 -18.74
N PHE A 207 -46.86 -16.38 -19.82
CA PHE A 207 -47.37 -16.54 -21.18
C PHE A 207 -47.74 -18.01 -21.51
N GLU A 208 -46.93 -18.98 -21.08
CA GLU A 208 -47.27 -20.41 -21.23
C GLU A 208 -48.55 -20.78 -20.46
N GLN A 209 -48.71 -20.26 -19.25
CA GLN A 209 -49.93 -20.44 -18.45
C GLN A 209 -51.15 -19.80 -19.12
N GLU A 210 -51.04 -18.58 -19.64
CA GLU A 210 -52.12 -17.96 -20.41
C GLU A 210 -52.47 -18.77 -21.66
N CYS A 211 -51.48 -19.27 -22.41
CA CYS A 211 -51.71 -20.10 -23.59
C CYS A 211 -52.43 -21.42 -23.25
N THR A 212 -52.05 -22.07 -22.15
CA THR A 212 -52.73 -23.30 -21.69
C THR A 212 -54.16 -23.00 -21.24
N ASN A 213 -54.40 -21.93 -20.50
CA ASN A 213 -55.74 -21.47 -20.12
C ASN A 213 -56.61 -21.21 -21.37
N PHE A 214 -56.09 -20.51 -22.37
CA PHE A 214 -56.80 -20.29 -23.64
C PHE A 214 -57.15 -21.60 -24.35
N SER A 215 -56.23 -22.56 -24.38
CA SER A 215 -56.47 -23.87 -25.00
C SER A 215 -57.56 -24.67 -24.27
N THR A 216 -57.62 -24.58 -22.92
CA THR A 216 -58.71 -25.21 -22.14
C THR A 216 -60.06 -24.56 -22.38
N ILE A 217 -60.12 -23.22 -22.52
CA ILE A 217 -61.35 -22.50 -22.87
C ILE A 217 -61.83 -22.91 -24.26
N GLU A 218 -60.93 -22.95 -25.26
CA GLU A 218 -61.26 -23.39 -26.62
C GLU A 218 -61.79 -24.83 -26.64
N ALA A 219 -61.16 -25.74 -25.90
CA ALA A 219 -61.61 -27.13 -25.76
C ALA A 219 -63.00 -27.24 -25.10
N HIS A 220 -63.25 -26.48 -24.03
CA HIS A 220 -64.54 -26.46 -23.35
C HIS A 220 -65.66 -25.93 -24.28
N GLU A 221 -65.39 -24.89 -25.06
CA GLU A 221 -66.34 -24.36 -26.04
C GLU A 221 -66.64 -25.36 -27.17
N LEU A 222 -65.65 -26.13 -27.62
CA LEU A 222 -65.85 -27.22 -28.58
C LEU A 222 -66.70 -28.35 -27.99
N MET A 223 -66.50 -28.74 -26.73
CA MET A 223 -67.26 -29.80 -26.07
C MET A 223 -68.73 -29.44 -25.82
N LEU A 224 -69.04 -28.18 -25.49
CA LEU A 224 -70.43 -27.71 -25.34
C LEU A 224 -71.21 -27.90 -26.65
N ARG A 225 -70.55 -27.66 -27.79
CA ARG A 225 -71.14 -27.83 -29.12
C ARG A 225 -71.51 -29.28 -29.44
N ASP A 226 -70.67 -30.24 -29.05
CA ASP A 226 -70.95 -31.66 -29.30
C ASP A 226 -72.09 -32.21 -28.43
N LYS A 227 -72.35 -31.60 -27.26
CA LYS A 227 -73.53 -31.89 -26.43
C LYS A 227 -74.83 -31.30 -26.99
N GLU A 228 -74.77 -30.17 -27.71
CA GLU A 228 -75.94 -29.51 -28.30
C GLU A 228 -76.40 -30.13 -29.62
N LYS A 229 -75.50 -30.74 -30.41
CA LYS A 229 -75.83 -31.44 -31.68
C LYS A 229 -76.76 -32.66 -31.52
N GLY A 230 -77.02 -33.12 -30.30
CA GLY A 230 -78.07 -34.11 -30.00
C GLY A 230 -79.50 -33.57 -30.21
N ARG A 231 -79.69 -32.25 -30.43
CA ARG A 231 -80.97 -31.63 -30.76
C ARG A 231 -80.89 -30.98 -32.15
N LYS A 232 -81.96 -31.19 -32.94
CA LYS A 232 -82.09 -30.93 -34.38
C LYS A 232 -81.67 -29.51 -34.82
N SER A 233 -80.99 -29.43 -35.98
CA SER A 233 -80.77 -28.27 -36.86
C SER A 233 -80.44 -26.93 -36.16
N ILE A 234 -79.14 -26.61 -36.09
CA ILE A 234 -78.63 -25.28 -35.73
C ILE A 234 -79.29 -24.24 -36.63
N LYS A 235 -79.85 -23.18 -36.04
CA LYS A 235 -80.46 -22.10 -36.83
C LYS A 235 -79.33 -21.27 -37.49
N PRO A 236 -79.48 -20.77 -38.72
CA PRO A 236 -78.47 -19.93 -39.40
C PRO A 236 -78.00 -18.69 -38.61
N SER A 237 -78.78 -18.27 -37.60
CA SER A 237 -78.42 -17.18 -36.68
C SER A 237 -77.32 -17.57 -35.68
N GLU A 238 -77.32 -18.81 -35.20
CA GLU A 238 -76.39 -19.30 -34.17
C GLU A 238 -74.99 -19.58 -34.74
N GLU A 239 -74.90 -19.94 -36.03
CA GLU A 239 -73.62 -20.10 -36.72
C GLU A 239 -72.84 -18.79 -36.84
N LYS A 240 -73.54 -17.68 -37.13
CA LYS A 240 -72.91 -16.35 -37.22
C LYS A 240 -72.32 -15.93 -35.87
N GLU A 241 -73.05 -16.15 -34.78
CA GLU A 241 -72.56 -15.84 -33.42
C GLU A 241 -71.32 -16.68 -33.06
N TYR A 242 -71.30 -17.95 -33.45
CA TYR A 242 -70.13 -18.82 -33.27
C TYR A 242 -68.90 -18.31 -34.02
N PHE A 243 -69.05 -17.92 -35.29
CA PHE A 243 -67.93 -17.35 -36.07
C PHE A 243 -67.41 -16.06 -35.44
N ILE A 244 -68.31 -15.18 -34.97
CA ILE A 244 -67.93 -13.95 -34.27
C ILE A 244 -67.14 -14.28 -32.99
N LYS A 245 -67.60 -15.27 -32.21
CA LYS A 245 -66.94 -15.66 -30.95
C LYS A 245 -65.57 -16.30 -31.19
N LYS A 246 -65.45 -17.17 -32.19
CA LYS A 246 -64.18 -17.78 -32.61
C LYS A 246 -63.17 -16.74 -33.09
N GLU A 247 -63.63 -15.75 -33.84
CA GLU A 247 -62.76 -14.67 -34.31
C GLU A 247 -62.29 -13.78 -33.14
N LYS A 248 -63.18 -13.47 -32.18
CA LYS A 248 -62.78 -12.79 -30.93
C LYS A 248 -61.73 -13.57 -30.14
N LEU A 249 -61.83 -14.89 -30.06
CA LEU A 249 -60.82 -15.73 -29.41
C LEU A 249 -59.46 -15.70 -30.14
N ARG A 250 -59.47 -15.71 -31.47
CA ARG A 250 -58.24 -15.54 -32.26
C ARG A 250 -57.59 -14.19 -32.04
N GLN A 251 -58.39 -13.12 -32.01
CA GLN A 251 -57.92 -11.76 -31.72
C GLN A 251 -57.30 -11.68 -30.32
N ALA A 252 -57.97 -12.22 -29.30
CA ALA A 252 -57.46 -12.24 -27.93
C ALA A 252 -56.13 -13.02 -27.82
N LYS A 253 -56.02 -14.19 -28.47
CA LYS A 253 -54.78 -14.97 -28.52
C LYS A 253 -53.64 -14.19 -29.19
N TYR A 254 -53.94 -13.52 -30.30
CA TYR A 254 -52.97 -12.68 -31.01
C TYR A 254 -52.50 -11.51 -30.14
N GLU A 255 -53.41 -10.85 -29.42
CA GLU A 255 -53.06 -9.74 -28.52
C GLU A 255 -52.14 -10.19 -27.38
N ILE A 256 -52.38 -11.36 -26.78
CA ILE A 256 -51.53 -11.91 -25.72
C ILE A 256 -50.13 -12.22 -26.26
N HIS A 257 -50.04 -12.90 -27.40
CA HIS A 257 -48.76 -13.17 -28.05
C HIS A 257 -48.01 -11.88 -28.38
N LYS A 258 -48.71 -10.86 -28.89
CA LYS A 258 -48.11 -9.56 -29.21
C LYS A 258 -47.56 -8.88 -27.94
N LYS A 259 -48.32 -8.89 -26.85
CA LYS A 259 -47.89 -8.32 -25.56
C LYS A 259 -46.67 -9.04 -24.99
N HIS A 260 -46.68 -10.38 -24.96
CA HIS A 260 -45.54 -11.18 -24.52
C HIS A 260 -44.30 -10.89 -25.35
N GLN A 261 -44.45 -10.84 -26.68
CA GLN A 261 -43.34 -10.52 -27.57
C GLN A 261 -42.74 -9.14 -27.28
N GLU A 262 -43.59 -8.11 -27.15
CA GLU A 262 -43.13 -6.75 -26.80
C GLU A 262 -42.43 -6.69 -25.44
N GLU A 263 -42.92 -7.40 -24.43
CA GLU A 263 -42.32 -7.42 -23.09
C GLU A 263 -41.02 -8.23 -23.05
N SER A 264 -40.99 -9.39 -23.70
CA SER A 264 -39.79 -10.22 -23.86
C SER A 264 -38.69 -9.44 -24.59
N ASP A 265 -39.01 -8.75 -25.68
CA ASP A 265 -38.03 -7.97 -26.45
C ASP A 265 -37.47 -6.81 -25.60
N ARG A 266 -38.30 -6.13 -24.82
CA ARG A 266 -37.85 -5.08 -23.86
C ARG A 266 -36.92 -5.65 -22.79
N LEU A 267 -37.24 -6.81 -22.22
CA LEU A 267 -36.39 -7.47 -21.22
C LEU A 267 -35.06 -7.92 -21.84
N ILE A 268 -35.08 -8.46 -23.06
CA ILE A 268 -33.87 -8.85 -23.78
C ILE A 268 -32.98 -7.63 -24.06
N GLU A 269 -33.57 -6.52 -24.50
CA GLU A 269 -32.83 -5.28 -24.76
C GLU A 269 -32.16 -4.74 -23.49
N THR A 270 -32.90 -4.69 -22.37
CA THR A 270 -32.36 -4.23 -21.08
C THR A 270 -31.25 -5.14 -20.56
N ILE A 271 -31.41 -6.47 -20.67
CA ILE A 271 -30.37 -7.46 -20.34
C ILE A 271 -29.12 -7.21 -21.19
N ASN A 272 -29.27 -7.02 -22.51
CA ASN A 272 -28.15 -6.79 -23.42
C ASN A 272 -27.42 -5.47 -23.11
N ASN A 273 -28.15 -4.41 -22.79
CA ASN A 273 -27.56 -3.13 -22.42
C ASN A 273 -26.79 -3.24 -21.10
N LEU A 274 -27.35 -3.93 -20.10
CA LEU A 274 -26.70 -4.14 -18.81
C LEU A 274 -25.43 -4.99 -18.93
N ASN A 275 -25.46 -6.05 -19.77
CA ASN A 275 -24.27 -6.84 -20.10
C ASN A 275 -23.15 -5.97 -20.68
N LYS A 276 -23.46 -5.10 -21.65
CA LYS A 276 -22.47 -4.17 -22.23
C LYS A 276 -21.88 -3.24 -21.17
N THR A 277 -22.70 -2.73 -20.26
CA THR A 277 -22.24 -1.87 -19.16
C THR A 277 -21.29 -2.61 -18.22
N ILE A 278 -21.60 -3.86 -17.87
CA ILE A 278 -20.71 -4.71 -17.06
C ILE A 278 -19.38 -4.96 -17.78
N GLU A 279 -19.41 -5.32 -19.07
CA GLU A 279 -18.20 -5.54 -19.86
C GLU A 279 -17.31 -4.29 -19.94
N GLN A 280 -17.91 -3.11 -20.13
CA GLN A 280 -17.19 -1.84 -20.11
C GLN A 280 -16.55 -1.56 -18.74
N ALA A 281 -17.28 -1.78 -17.65
CA ALA A 281 -16.75 -1.62 -16.30
C ALA A 281 -15.61 -2.61 -16.00
N GLU A 282 -15.72 -3.85 -16.46
CA GLU A 282 -14.63 -4.83 -16.36
C GLU A 282 -13.39 -4.40 -17.13
N TYR A 283 -13.57 -3.87 -18.35
CA TYR A 283 -12.46 -3.38 -19.16
C TYR A 283 -11.74 -2.23 -18.46
N GLN A 284 -12.47 -1.24 -17.94
CA GLN A 284 -11.87 -0.14 -17.17
C GLN A 284 -11.15 -0.66 -15.91
N ARG A 285 -11.75 -1.62 -15.20
CA ARG A 285 -11.13 -2.23 -14.03
C ARG A 285 -9.81 -2.93 -14.37
N ARG A 286 -9.68 -3.51 -15.57
CA ARG A 286 -8.41 -4.10 -16.05
C ARG A 286 -7.37 -3.01 -16.34
N ILE A 287 -7.77 -1.87 -16.92
CA ILE A 287 -6.89 -0.72 -17.15
C ILE A 287 -6.37 -0.18 -15.82
N SER A 288 -7.25 0.19 -14.88
CA SER A 288 -6.84 0.75 -13.58
C SER A 288 -5.96 -0.24 -12.79
N LYS A 289 -6.18 -1.56 -12.94
CA LYS A 289 -5.29 -2.58 -12.36
C LYS A 289 -3.88 -2.58 -12.96
N ASN A 290 -3.74 -2.30 -14.25
CA ASN A 290 -2.44 -2.19 -14.89
C ASN A 290 -1.73 -0.90 -14.48
N GLU A 291 -2.46 0.22 -14.43
CA GLU A 291 -1.93 1.50 -13.94
C GLU A 291 -1.47 1.40 -12.48
N LEU A 292 -2.26 0.74 -11.62
CA LEU A 292 -1.87 0.48 -10.23
C LEU A 292 -0.53 -0.26 -10.14
N LYS A 293 -0.33 -1.30 -10.96
CA LYS A 293 0.94 -2.05 -11.00
C LYS A 293 2.08 -1.17 -11.51
N GLU A 294 1.84 -0.36 -12.53
CA GLU A 294 2.85 0.55 -13.05
C GLU A 294 3.31 1.55 -11.98
N TYR A 295 2.37 2.13 -11.23
CA TYR A 295 2.71 3.04 -10.12
C TYR A 295 3.43 2.32 -8.96
N GLN A 296 3.08 1.07 -8.68
CA GLN A 296 3.80 0.22 -7.71
C GLN A 296 5.25 -0.04 -8.19
N GLU A 297 5.44 -0.38 -9.46
CA GLU A 297 6.78 -0.57 -10.03
C GLU A 297 7.61 0.73 -9.98
N GLN A 298 7.00 1.88 -10.28
CA GLN A 298 7.67 3.19 -10.20
C GLN A 298 8.17 3.50 -8.78
N ILE A 299 7.35 3.26 -7.75
CA ILE A 299 7.75 3.55 -6.37
C ILE A 299 8.82 2.56 -5.87
N VAL A 300 8.72 1.28 -6.25
CA VAL A 300 9.73 0.27 -5.93
C VAL A 300 11.07 0.62 -6.58
N MET A 301 11.07 1.04 -7.85
CA MET A 301 12.29 1.49 -8.53
C MET A 301 12.92 2.70 -7.85
N LEU A 302 12.10 3.68 -7.40
CA LEU A 302 12.58 4.83 -6.65
C LEU A 302 13.28 4.38 -5.35
N TYR A 303 12.66 3.48 -4.60
CA TYR A 303 13.22 2.94 -3.35
C TYR A 303 14.50 2.14 -3.58
N CYS A 304 14.52 1.18 -4.50
CA CYS A 304 15.73 0.41 -4.83
C CYS A 304 16.89 1.30 -5.31
N ARG A 305 16.59 2.34 -6.10
CA ARG A 305 17.60 3.32 -6.52
C ARG A 305 18.12 4.15 -5.36
N THR A 306 17.23 4.58 -4.46
CA THR A 306 17.61 5.36 -3.27
C THR A 306 18.45 4.52 -2.31
N LEU A 307 18.12 3.24 -2.17
CA LEU A 307 18.89 2.25 -1.40
C LEU A 307 20.28 2.08 -1.98
N ARG A 308 20.39 1.86 -3.30
CA ARG A 308 21.68 1.68 -3.99
C ARG A 308 22.57 2.91 -3.92
N ASP A 309 21.99 4.09 -4.00
CA ASP A 309 22.71 5.36 -3.87
C ASP A 309 23.18 5.63 -2.43
N GLY A 310 22.71 4.88 -1.42
CA GLY A 310 23.03 5.13 -0.02
C GLY A 310 22.46 6.45 0.50
N LYS A 311 21.35 6.93 -0.06
CA LYS A 311 20.80 8.25 0.28
C LYS A 311 19.67 8.13 1.29
N ASP A 312 19.88 8.70 2.47
CA ASP A 312 18.81 8.86 3.43
C ASP A 312 17.99 10.13 3.14
N LEU A 313 16.76 9.96 2.67
CA LEU A 313 15.82 11.06 2.38
C LEU A 313 14.96 11.45 3.60
N ARG A 314 14.94 10.65 4.67
CA ARG A 314 14.00 10.79 5.79
C ARG A 314 14.67 10.91 7.15
N SER A 315 15.98 11.09 7.19
CA SER A 315 16.76 11.21 8.44
C SER A 315 16.70 9.97 9.35
N ASP A 316 16.22 8.84 8.83
CA ASP A 316 16.05 7.58 9.59
C ASP A 316 17.12 6.53 9.26
N GLY A 317 17.99 6.80 8.28
CA GLY A 317 18.91 5.84 7.69
C GLY A 317 18.23 4.95 6.66
N LEU A 318 18.98 4.08 5.98
CA LEU A 318 18.47 3.21 4.91
C LEU A 318 17.37 2.24 5.37
N ARG A 319 17.24 2.00 6.69
CA ARG A 319 16.17 1.17 7.27
C ARG A 319 14.76 1.61 6.85
N TRP A 320 14.51 2.92 6.64
CA TRP A 320 13.17 3.36 6.23
C TRP A 320 12.79 2.83 4.84
N ILE A 321 13.77 2.67 3.94
CA ILE A 321 13.58 2.14 2.60
C ILE A 321 13.24 0.65 2.66
N ILE A 322 13.97 -0.08 3.51
CA ILE A 322 13.74 -1.51 3.77
C ILE A 322 12.29 -1.72 4.26
N LYS A 323 11.88 -0.96 5.29
CA LYS A 323 10.50 -0.99 5.79
C LYS A 323 9.47 -0.65 4.71
N ALA A 324 9.75 0.36 3.88
CA ALA A 324 8.85 0.76 2.81
C ALA A 324 8.68 -0.32 1.73
N LEU A 325 9.77 -1.01 1.34
CA LEU A 325 9.73 -2.13 0.40
C LEU A 325 8.98 -3.33 0.98
N TRP A 326 9.25 -3.67 2.24
CA TRP A 326 8.56 -4.75 2.93
C TRP A 326 7.07 -4.48 3.16
N ALA A 327 6.68 -3.23 3.43
CA ALA A 327 5.27 -2.85 3.51
C ALA A 327 4.51 -3.02 2.18
N MET A 328 5.23 -3.09 1.05
CA MET A 328 4.68 -3.41 -0.26
C MET A 328 4.79 -4.89 -0.63
N ASN A 329 5.27 -5.74 0.29
CA ASN A 329 5.59 -7.15 0.07
C ASN A 329 6.62 -7.41 -1.04
N GLU A 330 7.54 -6.45 -1.25
CA GLU A 330 8.58 -6.56 -2.27
C GLU A 330 9.88 -7.09 -1.65
N PRO A 331 10.49 -8.14 -2.22
CA PRO A 331 11.77 -8.65 -1.75
C PRO A 331 12.90 -7.69 -2.10
N ILE A 332 13.90 -7.61 -1.23
CA ILE A 332 15.05 -6.72 -1.40
C ILE A 332 16.24 -7.53 -1.92
N PRO A 333 16.76 -7.20 -3.11
CA PRO A 333 17.96 -7.83 -3.64
C PRO A 333 19.21 -7.35 -2.87
N PHE A 334 20.12 -8.25 -2.51
CA PHE A 334 21.38 -7.87 -1.86
C PHE A 334 22.20 -6.90 -2.74
N SER A 335 22.14 -7.02 -4.08
CA SER A 335 22.80 -6.08 -4.99
C SER A 335 22.20 -4.66 -5.03
N ALA A 336 21.06 -4.41 -4.37
CA ALA A 336 20.54 -3.05 -4.21
C ALA A 336 21.19 -2.29 -3.05
N PHE A 337 21.95 -2.94 -2.17
CA PHE A 337 22.69 -2.22 -1.14
C PHE A 337 23.91 -1.49 -1.74
N PRO A 338 24.32 -0.36 -1.16
CA PRO A 338 25.53 0.32 -1.59
C PRO A 338 26.77 -0.54 -1.39
N LYS A 339 27.68 -0.56 -2.37
CA LYS A 339 28.91 -1.37 -2.32
C LYS A 339 29.84 -1.03 -1.14
N PHE A 340 29.71 0.16 -0.58
CA PHE A 340 30.52 0.63 0.54
C PHE A 340 30.02 0.16 1.91
N ILE A 341 28.86 -0.49 1.95
CA ILE A 341 28.31 -1.12 3.16
C ILE A 341 28.71 -2.59 3.12
N ASP A 342 29.34 -3.06 4.18
CA ASP A 342 29.73 -4.46 4.34
C ASP A 342 28.53 -5.36 4.67
N GLU A 343 28.70 -6.67 4.48
CA GLU A 343 27.62 -7.65 4.65
C GLU A 343 27.06 -7.66 6.08
N GLU A 344 27.91 -7.47 7.10
CA GLU A 344 27.50 -7.34 8.50
C GLU A 344 26.60 -6.11 8.73
N SER A 345 26.94 -4.96 8.15
CA SER A 345 26.10 -3.76 8.20
C SER A 345 24.78 -3.94 7.45
N ILE A 346 24.78 -4.69 6.34
CA ILE A 346 23.54 -5.03 5.61
C ILE A 346 22.64 -5.86 6.51
N GLN A 347 23.18 -6.90 7.16
CA GLN A 347 22.41 -7.73 8.09
C GLN A 347 21.87 -6.90 9.26
N PHE A 348 22.69 -6.03 9.84
CA PHE A 348 22.25 -5.08 10.86
C PHE A 348 21.07 -4.21 10.42
N LEU A 349 21.11 -3.66 9.20
CA LEU A 349 20.03 -2.84 8.65
C LEU A 349 18.73 -3.63 8.51
N LEU A 350 18.82 -4.89 8.09
CA LEU A 350 17.67 -5.80 7.97
C LEU A 350 17.09 -6.13 9.34
N ASP A 351 17.91 -6.51 10.30
CA ASP A 351 17.47 -6.88 11.65
C ASP A 351 16.82 -5.68 12.37
N ILE A 352 17.39 -4.47 12.25
CA ILE A 352 16.77 -3.27 12.82
C ILE A 352 15.44 -2.95 12.14
N ALA A 353 15.36 -3.07 10.81
CA ALA A 353 14.10 -2.83 10.12
C ALA A 353 13.03 -3.83 10.57
N GLU A 354 13.40 -5.08 10.85
CA GLU A 354 12.49 -6.09 11.40
C GLU A 354 12.00 -5.71 12.80
N LYS A 355 12.91 -5.27 13.68
CA LYS A 355 12.54 -4.82 15.03
C LYS A 355 11.66 -3.57 15.03
N ASP A 356 11.92 -2.63 14.13
CA ASP A 356 11.05 -1.47 13.93
C ASP A 356 9.63 -1.89 13.48
N VAL A 357 9.52 -2.86 12.57
CA VAL A 357 8.23 -3.42 12.14
C VAL A 357 7.53 -4.14 13.30
N GLU A 358 8.28 -4.85 14.13
CA GLU A 358 7.77 -5.49 15.36
C GLU A 358 7.18 -4.45 16.33
N ILE A 359 7.86 -3.32 16.53
CA ILE A 359 7.36 -2.19 17.33
C ILE A 359 6.06 -1.64 16.72
N GLU A 360 6.03 -1.34 15.42
CA GLU A 360 4.85 -0.83 14.72
C GLU A 360 3.65 -1.80 14.81
N MET A 361 3.90 -3.10 14.92
CA MET A 361 2.86 -4.11 15.16
C MET A 361 2.32 -4.02 16.59
N TYR A 362 3.18 -4.02 17.61
CA TYR A 362 2.76 -3.89 19.00
C TYR A 362 2.02 -2.59 19.27
N GLU A 363 2.42 -1.47 18.63
CA GLU A 363 1.72 -0.19 18.73
C GLU A 363 0.31 -0.25 18.14
N ARG A 364 0.13 -0.93 17.00
CA ARG A 364 -1.20 -1.15 16.40
C ARG A 364 -2.08 -2.01 17.29
N GLU A 365 -1.54 -3.05 17.91
CA GLU A 365 -2.27 -3.90 18.85
C GLU A 365 -2.66 -3.14 20.13
N LEU A 366 -1.73 -2.33 20.65
CA LEU A 366 -1.96 -1.45 21.80
C LEU A 366 -3.11 -0.47 21.53
N GLU A 367 -3.15 0.12 20.33
CA GLU A 367 -4.22 1.05 19.95
C GLU A 367 -5.57 0.32 19.79
N LYS A 368 -5.58 -0.91 19.25
CA LYS A 368 -6.80 -1.75 19.23
C LYS A 368 -7.33 -1.98 20.65
N LEU A 369 -6.49 -2.41 21.59
CA LEU A 369 -6.90 -2.61 22.98
C LEU A 369 -7.38 -1.30 23.65
N ARG A 370 -6.76 -0.16 23.33
CA ARG A 370 -7.23 1.16 23.81
C ARG A 370 -8.60 1.52 23.28
N THR A 371 -8.86 1.28 21.98
CA THR A 371 -10.17 1.54 21.38
C THR A 371 -11.24 0.59 21.94
N GLU A 372 -10.90 -0.68 22.17
CA GLU A 372 -11.79 -1.64 22.83
C GLU A 372 -12.10 -1.23 24.27
N ALA A 373 -11.09 -0.83 25.05
CA ALA A 373 -11.27 -0.30 26.40
C ALA A 373 -12.15 0.96 26.41
N LYS A 374 -12.03 1.81 25.38
CA LYS A 374 -12.85 3.01 25.21
C LYS A 374 -14.31 2.66 24.86
N ASN A 375 -14.53 1.67 23.98
CA ASN A 375 -15.86 1.25 23.55
C ASN A 375 -16.60 0.47 24.65
N LYS A 376 -15.88 -0.31 25.47
CA LYS A 376 -16.44 -1.03 26.63
C LYS A 376 -16.78 -0.09 27.80
N ARG A 377 -16.29 1.15 27.82
CA ARG A 377 -16.70 2.14 28.83
C ARG A 377 -18.12 2.63 28.52
N PRO A 378 -19.10 2.43 29.42
CA PRO A 378 -20.44 2.96 29.20
C PRO A 378 -20.38 4.50 29.13
N SER A 379 -21.16 5.10 28.23
CA SER A 379 -21.22 6.56 27.98
C SER A 379 -21.55 7.38 29.24
N SER A 380 -22.14 6.73 30.26
CA SER A 380 -22.45 7.28 31.58
C SER A 380 -21.26 7.30 32.56
N ALA A 381 -20.15 6.64 32.24
CA ALA A 381 -18.96 6.53 33.10
C ALA A 381 -17.84 7.52 32.75
N VAL A 382 -18.04 8.43 31.78
CA VAL A 382 -17.14 9.59 31.64
C VAL A 382 -17.39 10.47 32.87
N PRO A 383 -16.41 10.65 33.77
CA PRO A 383 -16.59 11.52 34.91
C PRO A 383 -16.90 12.90 34.36
N SER A 384 -18.09 13.45 34.65
CA SER A 384 -18.38 14.86 34.42
C SER A 384 -17.17 15.68 34.89
N ALA A 385 -16.81 16.75 34.18
CA ALA A 385 -15.71 17.63 34.58
C ALA A 385 -15.80 18.02 36.07
N ARG A 386 -17.01 18.08 36.62
CA ARG A 386 -17.31 18.29 38.04
C ARG A 386 -16.83 17.16 38.96
N ASN A 387 -16.97 15.90 38.54
CA ASN A 387 -16.48 14.72 39.28
C ASN A 387 -14.96 14.63 39.20
N LEU A 388 -14.37 14.91 38.03
CA LEU A 388 -12.91 14.99 37.86
C LEU A 388 -12.30 16.07 38.76
N TYR A 389 -12.92 17.26 38.80
CA TYR A 389 -12.49 18.35 39.68
C TYR A 389 -12.66 18.00 41.17
N ARG A 390 -13.73 17.27 41.53
CA ARG A 390 -13.95 16.78 42.89
C ARG A 390 -12.87 15.78 43.29
N ASP A 391 -12.54 14.83 42.44
CA ASP A 391 -11.49 13.82 42.68
C ASP A 391 -10.10 14.47 42.79
N VAL A 392 -9.77 15.41 41.90
CA VAL A 392 -8.50 16.15 41.99
C VAL A 392 -8.43 16.99 43.26
N LYS A 393 -9.52 17.69 43.62
CA LYS A 393 -9.60 18.47 44.87
C LYS A 393 -9.54 17.59 46.12
N GLN A 394 -10.06 16.36 46.05
CA GLN A 394 -9.96 15.39 47.13
C GLN A 394 -8.53 14.90 47.26
N ARG A 395 -7.88 14.46 46.18
CA ARG A 395 -6.47 14.05 46.20
C ARG A 395 -5.54 15.15 46.68
N LEU A 396 -5.77 16.40 46.26
CA LEU A 396 -4.99 17.54 46.75
C LEU A 396 -5.22 17.78 48.25
N ARG A 397 -6.45 17.61 48.74
CA ARG A 397 -6.73 17.65 50.18
C ARG A 397 -6.02 16.52 50.92
N ASP A 398 -6.11 15.29 50.43
CA ASP A 398 -5.47 14.13 51.04
C ASP A 398 -3.93 14.29 51.06
N ILE A 399 -3.33 14.81 49.99
CA ILE A 399 -1.90 15.15 49.95
C ILE A 399 -1.59 16.25 50.97
N SER A 400 -2.38 17.33 51.01
CA SER A 400 -2.17 18.46 51.95
C SER A 400 -2.39 18.09 53.42
N GLN A 401 -3.20 17.06 53.68
CA GLN A 401 -3.46 16.54 55.03
C GLN A 401 -2.50 15.42 55.40
N SER A 402 -1.93 14.70 54.43
CA SER A 402 -0.91 13.67 54.68
C SER A 402 0.44 14.26 55.11
N SER A 403 0.68 15.54 54.82
CA SER A 403 1.86 16.29 55.30
C SER A 403 1.68 16.93 56.68
N ILE A 404 0.48 16.91 57.28
CA ILE A 404 0.22 17.34 58.65
C ILE A 404 0.04 16.08 59.48
N GLY A 405 1.09 15.69 60.23
CA GLY A 405 1.13 14.46 61.02
C GLY A 405 -0.15 14.25 61.82
N LYS A 406 -0.91 13.20 61.47
CA LYS A 406 -2.11 12.81 62.23
C LYS A 406 -1.68 12.38 63.64
N PRO A 407 -2.19 13.02 64.71
CA PRO A 407 -2.03 12.50 66.05
C PRO A 407 -2.81 11.19 66.17
N VAL A 408 -2.09 10.13 66.53
CA VAL A 408 -2.62 8.81 66.85
C VAL A 408 -3.35 8.93 68.20
N PHE A 409 -4.69 8.92 68.22
CA PHE A 409 -5.63 8.64 69.34
C PHE A 409 -6.99 9.27 68.94
N SER A 410 -8.17 8.63 68.97
CA SER A 410 -8.69 7.49 69.72
C SER A 410 -9.96 6.94 69.01
N PRO A 411 -10.62 5.88 69.54
CA PRO A 411 -11.58 5.03 68.84
C PRO A 411 -13.07 5.43 69.01
N SER A 412 -13.89 4.77 68.19
CA SER A 412 -15.28 4.33 68.43
C SER A 412 -16.43 5.04 67.68
N TYR A 413 -17.39 4.17 67.35
CA TYR A 413 -18.76 4.37 66.88
C TYR A 413 -19.03 4.69 65.40
N THR A 414 -19.40 3.60 64.71
CA THR A 414 -20.52 3.42 63.78
C THR A 414 -21.36 4.64 63.46
N GLU A 415 -21.42 4.98 62.17
CA GLU A 415 -22.71 5.22 61.52
C GLU A 415 -22.60 4.91 60.03
N GLU A 416 -23.56 4.10 59.61
CA GLU A 416 -23.81 3.62 58.26
C GLU A 416 -23.88 4.80 57.29
N THR A 417 -22.77 5.08 56.61
CA THR A 417 -22.88 5.75 55.32
C THR A 417 -22.94 4.62 54.30
N GLU A 418 -24.17 4.31 53.88
CA GLU A 418 -24.45 3.69 52.59
C GLU A 418 -23.74 4.52 51.52
N ILE A 419 -22.45 4.23 51.30
CA ILE A 419 -21.73 4.67 50.12
C ILE A 419 -22.37 3.86 49.02
N SER A 420 -23.43 4.47 48.46
CA SER A 420 -23.95 4.29 47.12
C SER A 420 -23.00 3.40 46.36
N GLY A 421 -23.39 2.12 46.26
CA GLY A 421 -22.72 1.10 45.47
C GLY A 421 -22.74 1.58 44.03
N LYS A 422 -21.84 2.51 43.71
CA LYS A 422 -21.35 2.74 42.38
C LYS A 422 -20.67 1.43 42.07
N SER A 423 -21.46 0.56 41.45
CA SER A 423 -21.00 -0.56 40.65
C SER A 423 -19.85 -0.02 39.82
N TYR A 424 -18.65 -0.12 40.36
CA TYR A 424 -17.43 -0.04 39.60
C TYR A 424 -17.57 -1.23 38.68
N PHE A 425 -18.10 -0.96 37.48
CA PHE A 425 -18.14 -1.90 36.39
C PHE A 425 -16.78 -2.55 36.37
N LYS A 426 -16.76 -3.84 36.67
CA LYS A 426 -15.58 -4.68 36.72
C LYS A 426 -15.08 -4.75 35.27
N LEU A 427 -14.43 -3.69 34.81
CA LEU A 427 -13.72 -3.68 33.54
C LEU A 427 -12.79 -4.88 33.62
N GLU A 428 -12.89 -5.79 32.65
CA GLU A 428 -12.13 -7.02 32.65
C GLU A 428 -10.65 -6.69 32.89
N PRO A 429 -10.04 -7.19 33.99
CA PRO A 429 -8.63 -6.96 34.30
C PRO A 429 -7.70 -7.31 33.13
N SER A 430 -8.15 -8.21 32.25
CA SER A 430 -7.43 -8.70 31.06
C SER A 430 -7.03 -7.62 30.06
N ILE A 431 -7.84 -6.57 29.86
CA ILE A 431 -7.52 -5.53 28.87
C ILE A 431 -6.41 -4.62 29.38
N TYR A 432 -6.45 -4.27 30.66
CA TYR A 432 -5.43 -3.41 31.26
C TYR A 432 -4.10 -4.13 31.44
N THR A 433 -4.11 -5.42 31.80
CA THR A 433 -2.89 -6.24 31.81
C THR A 433 -2.30 -6.36 30.41
N GLY A 434 -3.12 -6.62 29.38
CA GLY A 434 -2.66 -6.65 27.99
C GLY A 434 -2.04 -5.34 27.50
N ILE A 435 -2.62 -4.19 27.87
CA ILE A 435 -2.02 -2.87 27.57
C ILE A 435 -0.66 -2.68 28.25
N SER A 436 -0.52 -3.12 29.51
CA SER A 436 0.75 -3.03 30.23
C SER A 436 1.81 -3.94 29.61
N GLU A 437 1.46 -5.19 29.33
CA GLU A 437 2.36 -6.17 28.71
C GLU A 437 2.87 -5.70 27.34
N LEU A 438 2.01 -5.11 26.50
CA LEU A 438 2.42 -4.56 25.21
C LEU A 438 3.35 -3.37 25.36
N ARG A 439 3.13 -2.49 26.35
CA ARG A 439 4.06 -1.38 26.64
C ARG A 439 5.43 -1.91 27.06
N ASP A 440 5.46 -2.92 27.91
CA ASP A 440 6.71 -3.53 28.37
C ASP A 440 7.46 -4.19 27.21
N LYS A 441 6.74 -4.86 26.29
CA LYS A 441 7.33 -5.41 25.05
C LYS A 441 7.92 -4.30 24.17
N ILE A 442 7.18 -3.23 23.91
CA ILE A 442 7.65 -2.08 23.11
C ILE A 442 8.92 -1.47 23.74
N CYS A 443 8.93 -1.28 25.07
CA CYS A 443 10.09 -0.76 25.78
C CYS A 443 11.31 -1.68 25.63
N LYS A 444 11.15 -2.99 25.81
CA LYS A 444 12.23 -3.99 25.65
C LYS A 444 12.80 -4.00 24.23
N VAL A 445 11.95 -3.96 23.20
CA VAL A 445 12.42 -3.94 21.81
C VAL A 445 13.13 -2.61 21.50
N HIS A 446 12.64 -1.48 22.01
CA HIS A 446 13.35 -0.21 21.86
C HIS A 446 14.73 -0.19 22.53
N GLU A 447 14.88 -0.80 23.70
CA GLU A 447 16.18 -0.94 24.38
C GLU A 447 17.14 -1.80 23.56
N LEU A 448 16.66 -2.94 23.04
CA LEU A 448 17.44 -3.81 22.14
C LEU A 448 17.89 -3.06 20.89
N VAL A 449 17.01 -2.31 20.22
CA VAL A 449 17.36 -1.50 19.04
C VAL A 449 18.44 -0.47 19.37
N LYS A 450 18.38 0.19 20.53
CA LYS A 450 19.41 1.14 20.96
C LYS A 450 20.76 0.44 21.18
N GLU A 451 20.76 -0.75 21.79
CA GLU A 451 21.97 -1.53 22.02
C GLU A 451 22.59 -1.97 20.69
N MET A 452 21.80 -2.51 19.77
CA MET A 452 22.25 -2.88 18.42
C MET A 452 22.88 -1.70 17.69
N ILE A 453 22.23 -0.53 17.72
CA ILE A 453 22.76 0.69 17.11
C ILE A 453 24.13 1.06 17.68
N ASN A 454 24.29 1.02 19.01
CA ASN A 454 25.55 1.37 19.66
C ASN A 454 26.67 0.37 19.32
N ASN A 455 26.35 -0.93 19.32
CA ASN A 455 27.28 -1.99 18.98
C ASN A 455 27.75 -1.87 17.53
N GLU A 456 26.83 -1.58 16.61
CA GLU A 456 27.17 -1.43 15.20
C GLU A 456 27.99 -0.17 14.93
N ILE A 457 27.61 0.95 15.55
CA ILE A 457 28.40 2.18 15.48
C ILE A 457 29.83 1.91 15.96
N LYS A 458 29.99 1.18 17.07
CA LYS A 458 31.31 0.83 17.62
C LYS A 458 32.08 -0.05 16.64
N ARG A 459 31.47 -1.12 16.12
CA ARG A 459 32.05 -2.04 15.15
C ARG A 459 32.55 -1.31 13.90
N VAL A 460 31.67 -0.55 13.25
CA VAL A 460 32.01 0.23 12.05
C VAL A 460 33.11 1.24 12.33
N THR A 461 33.13 1.85 13.51
CA THR A 461 34.19 2.80 13.90
C THR A 461 35.55 2.13 14.08
N GLU A 462 35.57 0.91 14.64
CA GLU A 462 36.78 0.13 14.87
C GLU A 462 37.30 -0.55 13.59
N SER A 463 36.41 -0.97 12.69
CA SER A 463 36.74 -1.66 11.45
C SER A 463 37.01 -0.73 10.27
N TYR A 464 36.62 0.54 10.36
CA TYR A 464 36.75 1.49 9.25
C TYR A 464 38.23 1.72 8.89
N GLN A 465 38.60 1.28 7.69
CA GLN A 465 39.88 1.59 7.08
C GLN A 465 39.65 2.55 5.91
N PRO A 466 40.13 3.80 5.98
CA PRO A 466 40.03 4.70 4.85
C PRO A 466 40.76 4.10 3.64
N ASN A 467 40.09 4.09 2.49
CA ASN A 467 40.65 3.83 1.16
C ASN A 467 40.98 2.37 0.78
N GLN A 468 40.37 1.36 1.39
CA GLN A 468 40.64 -0.04 1.00
C GLN A 468 40.21 -0.39 -0.45
N SER A 469 39.19 0.27 -1.01
CA SER A 469 38.53 -0.17 -2.25
C SER A 469 38.76 0.73 -3.47
N GLY A 470 39.43 1.88 -3.34
CA GLY A 470 39.89 2.72 -4.46
C GLY A 470 38.82 3.32 -5.39
N GLU A 471 37.55 2.90 -5.31
CA GLU A 471 36.49 3.35 -6.24
C GLU A 471 35.83 4.66 -5.78
N GLU A 472 35.62 4.89 -4.48
CA GLU A 472 34.95 6.09 -3.94
C GLU A 472 35.48 6.46 -2.54
N ASP A 473 35.92 7.71 -2.34
CA ASP A 473 36.31 8.26 -1.03
C ASP A 473 35.05 8.51 -0.19
N ILE A 474 34.57 7.48 0.51
CA ILE A 474 33.39 7.56 1.37
C ILE A 474 33.82 7.69 2.82
N GLY A 475 33.55 8.86 3.38
CA GLY A 475 33.85 9.15 4.78
C GLY A 475 32.98 8.31 5.74
N ILE A 476 33.56 7.90 6.86
CA ILE A 476 32.88 7.12 7.92
C ILE A 476 31.54 7.73 8.36
N MET A 477 31.46 9.06 8.41
CA MET A 477 30.24 9.78 8.76
C MET A 477 29.08 9.52 7.80
N HIS A 478 29.38 9.30 6.51
CA HIS A 478 28.36 8.95 5.53
C HIS A 478 27.83 7.53 5.77
N ILE A 479 28.72 6.58 6.06
CA ILE A 479 28.35 5.20 6.40
C ILE A 479 27.45 5.20 7.64
N ILE A 480 27.87 5.86 8.73
CA ILE A 480 27.07 5.95 9.96
C ILE A 480 25.72 6.64 9.69
N ARG A 481 25.67 7.67 8.84
CA ARG A 481 24.41 8.31 8.46
C ARG A 481 23.49 7.36 7.69
N CYS A 482 24.03 6.51 6.82
CA CYS A 482 23.26 5.48 6.14
C CYS A 482 22.69 4.45 7.12
N LEU A 483 23.46 4.06 8.13
CA LEU A 483 23.05 3.03 9.09
C LEU A 483 22.01 3.55 10.10
N VAL A 484 22.19 4.77 10.60
CA VAL A 484 21.47 5.25 11.79
C VAL A 484 20.64 6.53 11.54
N GLY A 485 20.79 7.18 10.38
CA GLY A 485 20.11 8.42 10.04
C GLY A 485 20.67 9.63 10.79
N ASP A 486 19.80 10.57 11.18
CA ASP A 486 20.18 11.77 11.94
C ASP A 486 20.51 11.49 13.43
N LYS A 487 20.35 10.23 13.88
CA LYS A 487 20.89 9.78 15.17
C LYS A 487 22.41 9.77 15.22
N VAL A 488 23.11 10.18 14.15
CA VAL A 488 24.53 10.56 14.15
C VAL A 488 24.90 11.54 15.28
N ARG A 489 23.95 12.32 15.82
CA ARG A 489 24.19 13.12 17.03
C ARG A 489 24.59 12.26 18.25
N GLU A 490 24.09 11.03 18.34
CA GLU A 490 24.46 10.06 19.37
C GLU A 490 25.88 9.53 19.14
N PHE A 491 26.27 9.29 17.89
CA PHE A 491 27.67 9.00 17.54
C PHE A 491 28.63 10.12 17.97
N ASN A 492 28.24 11.38 17.77
CA ASN A 492 29.03 12.52 18.24
C ASN A 492 29.15 12.59 19.78
N LYS A 493 28.20 12.02 20.54
CA LYS A 493 28.35 11.88 21.99
C LYS A 493 29.39 10.81 22.30
N TYR A 494 29.27 9.64 21.65
CA TYR A 494 30.16 8.49 21.88
C TYR A 494 31.63 8.81 21.56
N THR A 495 31.89 9.40 20.39
CA THR A 495 33.26 9.77 19.97
C THR A 495 33.88 10.82 20.89
N ARG A 496 33.09 11.82 21.32
CA ARG A 496 33.58 12.81 22.31
C ARG A 496 33.90 12.17 23.65
N SER A 497 33.04 11.27 24.17
CA SER A 497 33.34 10.57 25.42
C SER A 497 34.58 9.66 25.33
N SER A 498 34.81 9.00 24.18
CA SER A 498 35.99 8.14 23.98
C SER A 498 37.29 8.95 23.90
N ILE A 499 37.28 10.11 23.22
CA ILE A 499 38.46 10.95 23.07
C ILE A 499 38.85 11.64 24.40
N PHE A 500 37.86 12.02 25.23
CA PHE A 500 38.12 12.69 26.50
C PHE A 500 38.23 11.76 27.72
N GLY A 501 37.74 10.51 27.62
CA GLY A 501 37.79 9.52 28.69
C GLY A 501 39.16 8.84 28.86
N ASN A 502 39.94 8.71 27.77
CA ASN A 502 41.30 8.18 27.81
C ASN A 502 42.33 9.30 27.66
N LYS A 503 42.48 10.14 28.70
CA LYS A 503 43.69 10.94 28.89
C LYS A 503 44.86 10.06 29.37
N THR A 504 45.18 9.02 28.62
CA THR A 504 46.55 8.49 28.58
C THR A 504 47.18 9.10 27.34
N LYS A 505 48.14 9.99 27.56
CA LYS A 505 48.94 10.71 26.57
C LYS A 505 49.54 9.73 25.55
N VAL A 506 48.86 9.49 24.43
CA VAL A 506 49.52 8.98 23.23
C VAL A 506 49.66 10.18 22.31
N LEU A 507 50.86 10.75 22.31
CA LEU A 507 51.31 11.69 21.29
C LEU A 507 51.19 10.96 19.93
N ILE A 508 50.16 11.28 19.16
CA ILE A 508 50.20 11.04 17.72
C ILE A 508 51.10 12.14 17.17
N LYS A 509 52.34 11.79 16.85
CA LYS A 509 53.20 12.61 16.00
C LYS A 509 52.51 12.73 14.65
N PHE A 510 52.08 13.95 14.32
CA PHE A 510 51.78 14.34 12.95
C PHE A 510 53.04 14.29 12.08
#